data_AF-A0A963PRP5-F1
#
_entry.id   AF-A0A963PRP5-F1
#
_cell.length_a   1.000
_cell.length_b   1.000
_cell.length_c   1.000
_cell.angle_alpha   90.00
_cell.angle_beta   90.00
_cell.angle_gamma   90.00
#
_symmetry.space_group_name_H-M   'P 1'
#
loop_
_entity.id
_entity.type
_entity.pdbx_description
1 polymer ?
#
loop_
_entity_poly.entity_id
_entity_poly.type
_entity_poly.pdbx_seq_one_letter_code
_entity_poly.pdbx_strand_id
1 'polypeptide(L)'
;LDTIFILGMLKRTPEALEVLSTKRLTSDQCAYSAISRMELLGFPGITPTEEQVIRSTLDRFQYLGISFEVEEGLYALSSGN
;
A
#
# COMPACT_ATOMS: atom_id res chain seq x y z
N LEU A 1 -4.53 0.18 -0.91
CA LEU A 1 -3.69 1.39 -0.92
C LEU A 1 -2.49 1.09 -1.77
N ASP A 2 -2.20 1.98 -2.72
CA ASP A 2 -0.99 1.91 -3.52
C ASP A 2 0.22 2.46 -2.76
N THR A 3 1.39 2.24 -3.35
CA THR A 3 2.68 2.65 -2.79
C THR A 3 2.78 4.17 -2.63
N ILE A 4 2.26 4.94 -3.59
CA ILE A 4 2.35 6.41 -3.58
C ILE A 4 1.55 6.99 -2.42
N PHE A 5 0.35 6.48 -2.19
CA PHE A 5 -0.50 6.91 -1.10
C PHE A 5 0.12 6.56 0.25
N ILE A 6 0.66 5.34 0.42
CA ILE A 6 1.34 4.94 1.65
C ILE A 6 2.55 5.85 1.92
N LEU A 7 3.37 6.16 0.90
CA LEU A 7 4.48 7.10 1.04
C LEU A 7 4.01 8.50 1.43
N GLY A 8 2.91 8.98 0.83
CA GLY A 8 2.29 10.26 1.19
C GLY A 8 1.86 10.29 2.66
N MET A 9 1.25 9.21 3.16
CA MET A 9 0.87 9.07 4.57
C MET A 9 2.11 9.13 5.49
N LEU A 10 3.14 8.36 5.18
CA LEU A 10 4.38 8.30 5.98
C LEU A 10 5.12 9.64 6.02
N LYS A 11 5.13 10.35 4.89
CA LYS A 11 5.70 11.69 4.75
C LYS A 11 4.77 12.80 5.23
N ARG A 12 3.55 12.46 5.66
CA ARG A 12 2.53 13.40 6.13
C ARG A 12 2.21 14.49 5.09
N THR A 13 2.14 14.12 3.82
CA THR A 13 1.80 15.08 2.76
C THR A 13 0.37 15.59 2.94
N PRO A 14 0.10 16.89 2.69
CA PRO A 14 -1.23 17.48 2.90
C PRO A 14 -2.36 16.72 2.21
N GLU A 15 -2.13 16.25 0.98
CA GLU A 15 -3.11 15.54 0.16
C GLU A 15 -3.49 14.19 0.78
N ALA A 16 -2.50 13.44 1.28
CA ALA A 16 -2.75 12.16 1.92
C ALA A 16 -3.49 12.35 3.26
N LEU A 17 -3.11 13.37 4.03
CA LEU A 17 -3.77 13.70 5.30
C LEU A 17 -5.21 14.18 5.11
N GLU A 18 -5.48 14.95 4.05
CA GLU A 18 -6.83 15.40 3.70
C GLU A 18 -7.74 14.22 3.33
N VAL A 19 -7.23 13.26 2.55
CA VAL A 19 -8.00 12.04 2.22
C VAL A 19 -8.29 11.22 3.47
N LEU A 20 -7.30 11.02 4.35
CA LEU A 20 -7.47 10.29 5.60
C LEU A 20 -8.52 10.94 6.51
N SER A 21 -8.48 12.27 6.64
CA SER A 21 -9.41 13.01 7.50
C SER A 21 -10.83 13.01 6.92
N THR A 22 -10.97 13.25 5.62
CA THR A 22 -12.26 13.36 4.93
C THR A 22 -12.99 12.03 4.90
N LYS A 23 -12.27 10.94 4.61
CA LYS A 23 -12.85 9.60 4.53
C LYS A 23 -12.94 8.89 5.88
N ARG A 24 -12.40 9.48 6.96
CA ARG A 24 -12.33 8.89 8.31
C ARG A 24 -11.83 7.44 8.29
N LEU A 25 -10.83 7.18 7.45
CA LEU A 25 -10.31 5.83 7.25
C LEU A 25 -9.65 5.34 8.53
N THR A 26 -10.04 4.15 8.95
CA THR A 26 -9.42 3.43 10.06
C THR A 26 -8.45 2.39 9.50
N SER A 27 -7.40 2.04 10.26
CA SER A 27 -6.32 1.19 9.73
C SER A 27 -6.79 -0.23 9.36
N ASP A 28 -7.77 -0.76 10.07
CA ASP A 28 -8.43 -2.05 9.81
C ASP A 28 -9.26 -2.07 8.51
N GLN A 29 -9.58 -0.91 7.95
CA GLN A 29 -10.26 -0.77 6.65
C GLN A 29 -9.28 -0.54 5.49
N CYS A 30 -7.98 -0.45 5.79
CA CYS A 30 -6.94 -0.25 4.79
C CYS A 30 -6.28 -1.59 4.46
N ALA A 31 -6.09 -1.83 3.18
CA ALA A 31 -5.35 -2.99 2.67
C ALA A 31 -4.24 -2.55 1.72
N TYR A 32 -3.19 -3.34 1.55
CA TYR A 32 -2.12 -3.11 0.58
C TYR A 32 -1.72 -4.42 -0.11
N SER A 33 -1.23 -4.33 -1.34
CA SER A 33 -0.83 -5.52 -2.10
C SER A 33 0.59 -5.96 -1.78
N ALA A 34 0.90 -7.23 -2.08
CA ALA A 34 2.26 -7.75 -2.06
C ALA A 34 3.22 -6.91 -2.92
N ILE A 35 2.74 -6.41 -4.06
CA ILE A 35 3.50 -5.53 -4.96
C ILE A 35 3.87 -4.24 -4.24
N SER A 36 2.91 -3.56 -3.61
CA SER A 36 3.20 -2.32 -2.88
C SER A 36 4.18 -2.52 -1.73
N ARG A 37 4.11 -3.69 -1.06
CA ARG A 37 5.08 -4.07 -0.04
C ARG A 37 6.49 -4.21 -0.61
N MET A 38 6.63 -4.87 -1.76
CA MET A 38 7.90 -5.07 -2.46
C MET A 38 8.49 -3.75 -2.93
N GLU A 39 7.67 -2.84 -3.45
CA GLU A 39 8.12 -1.51 -3.89
C GLU A 39 8.63 -0.66 -2.70
N LEU A 40 7.90 -0.66 -1.58
CA LEU A 40 8.26 0.12 -0.39
C LEU A 40 9.55 -0.39 0.27
N LEU A 41 9.66 -1.71 0.47
CA LEU A 41 10.79 -2.32 1.20
C LEU A 41 11.97 -2.68 0.29
N GLY A 42 11.74 -2.75 -1.03
CA GLY A 42 12.78 -2.99 -2.02
C GLY A 42 13.50 -1.73 -2.50
N PHE A 43 13.13 -0.54 -2.00
CA PHE A 43 13.74 0.72 -2.40
C PHE A 43 15.24 0.77 -2.04
N PRO A 44 16.15 0.96 -3.02
CA PRO A 44 17.57 1.05 -2.74
C PRO A 44 17.90 2.27 -1.87
N GLY A 45 18.59 2.05 -0.75
CA GLY A 45 18.99 3.13 0.15
C GLY A 45 17.96 3.49 1.22
N ILE A 46 16.91 2.69 1.40
CA ILE A 46 16.04 2.78 2.58
C ILE A 46 16.89 2.60 3.86
N THR A 47 16.73 3.51 4.82
CA THR A 47 17.40 3.39 6.11
C THR A 47 16.69 2.36 7.00
N PRO A 48 17.38 1.73 7.97
CA PRO A 48 16.74 0.80 8.91
C PRO A 48 15.56 1.41 9.67
N THR A 49 15.64 2.71 9.99
CA THR A 49 14.56 3.45 10.65
C THR A 49 13.33 3.58 9.75
N GLU A 50 13.52 3.96 8.48
CA GLU A 50 12.43 4.06 7.51
C GLU A 50 11.80 2.68 7.26
N GLU A 51 12.61 1.63 7.15
CA GLU A 51 12.13 0.27 7.01
C GLU A 51 11.22 -0.13 8.20
N GLN A 52 11.66 0.15 9.42
CA GLN A 52 10.87 -0.15 10.62
C GLN A 52 9.55 0.62 10.65
N VAL A 53 9.57 1.89 10.26
CA VAL A 53 8.36 2.74 10.18
C VAL A 53 7.38 2.20 9.13
N ILE A 54 7.89 1.80 7.95
CA ILE A 54 7.08 1.17 6.90
C ILE A 54 6.44 -0.12 7.43
N ARG A 55 7.23 -1.03 8.00
CA ARG A 55 6.72 -2.30 8.54
C ARG A 55 5.65 -2.08 9.61
N SER A 56 5.93 -1.24 10.60
CA SER A 56 4.99 -0.94 11.68
C SER A 56 3.68 -0.30 11.19
N THR A 57 3.74 0.43 10.07
CA THR A 57 2.55 0.99 9.43
C THR A 57 1.77 -0.08 8.68
N LEU A 58 2.46 -0.91 7.89
CA LEU A 58 1.86 -2.00 7.12
C LEU A 58 1.23 -3.08 8.00
N ASP A 59 1.81 -3.36 9.17
CA ASP A 59 1.29 -4.33 10.14
C ASP A 59 -0.12 -3.98 10.65
N ARG A 60 -0.54 -2.73 10.47
CA ARG A 60 -1.88 -2.26 10.84
C ARG A 60 -2.91 -2.42 9.72
N PHE A 61 -2.48 -2.76 8.52
CA PHE A 61 -3.30 -2.88 7.32
C PHE A 61 -3.46 -4.36 6.94
N GLN A 62 -4.50 -4.67 6.17
CA GLN A 62 -4.66 -6.00 5.60
C GLN A 62 -3.67 -6.22 4.45
N TYR A 63 -2.87 -7.30 4.55
CA TYR A 63 -2.00 -7.75 3.47
C TYR A 63 -2.81 -8.53 2.41
N LEU A 64 -2.71 -8.11 1.15
CA LEU A 64 -3.29 -8.79 -0.01
C LEU A 64 -2.18 -9.46 -0.82
N GLY A 65 -2.06 -10.77 -0.70
CA GLY A 65 -1.15 -11.58 -1.51
C GLY A 65 -1.56 -11.58 -2.99
N ILE A 66 -0.59 -11.86 -3.87
CA ILE A 66 -0.89 -12.22 -5.25
C ILE A 66 -1.30 -13.69 -5.24
N SER A 67 -2.53 -13.98 -5.68
CA SER A 67 -3.02 -15.34 -5.89
C SER A 67 -3.29 -15.56 -7.39
N PHE A 68 -3.36 -16.83 -7.79
CA PHE A 68 -3.66 -17.20 -9.16
C PHE A 68 -4.96 -16.55 -9.66
N GLU A 69 -5.98 -16.46 -8.81
CA GLU A 69 -7.26 -15.84 -9.14
C GLU A 69 -7.15 -14.33 -9.39
N VAL A 70 -6.25 -13.65 -8.68
CA VAL A 70 -5.97 -12.21 -8.90
C VAL A 70 -5.27 -12.00 -10.24
N GLU A 71 -4.33 -12.89 -10.60
CA GLU A 71 -3.63 -12.86 -11.89
C GLU A 71 -4.60 -13.10 -13.06
N GLU A 72 -5.44 -14.14 -12.96
CA GLU A 72 -6.45 -14.44 -13.99
C GLU A 72 -7.47 -13.30 -14.15
N GLY A 73 -7.90 -12.68 -13.06
CA GLY A 73 -8.79 -11.51 -13.10
C GLY A 73 -8.14 -10.31 -13.82
N LEU A 74 -6.83 -10.10 -13.63
CA LEU A 74 -6.06 -9.09 -14.36
C LEU A 74 -6.02 -9.39 -15.86
N TYR A 75 -5.79 -10.65 -16.24
CA TYR A 75 -5.81 -11.05 -17.64
C TYR A 75 -7.19 -10.84 -18.28
N ALA A 76 -8.28 -11.19 -17.59
CA ALA A 76 -9.64 -10.95 -18.05
C ALA A 76 -9.93 -9.45 -18.28
N LEU A 77 -9.50 -8.57 -17.36
CA LEU A 77 -9.67 -7.12 -17.50
C LEU A 77 -8.84 -6.54 -18.66
N SER A 78 -7.65 -7.08 -18.92
CA SER A 78 -6.77 -6.64 -20.02
C SER A 78 -7.19 -7.13 -21.40
N SER A 79 -7.99 -8.21 -21.45
CA SER A 79 -8.45 -8.85 -22.69
C SER A 79 -9.79 -8.31 -23.21
N GLY A 80 -10.39 -7.33 -22.54
CA GLY A 80 -11.48 -6.53 -23.09
C GLY A 80 -12.72 -7.34 -23.47
N ASN A 81 -13.26 -8.13 -22.54
CA ASN A 81 -14.64 -8.63 -22.59
C ASN A 81 -15.50 -7.91 -21.56
#